data_AF-A0A7S2B9G8-F1
#
_entry.id   AF-A0A7S2B9G8-F1
#
_cell.length_a   1.000
_cell.length_b   1.000
_cell.length_c   1.000
_cell.angle_alpha   90.00
_cell.angle_beta   90.00
_cell.angle_gamma   90.00
#
_symmetry.space_group_name_H-M   'P 1'
#
loop_
_entity.id
_entity.type
_entity.pdbx_description
1 polymer ?
#
loop_
_entity_poly.entity_id
_entity_poly.type
_entity_poly.pdbx_seq_one_letter_code
_entity_poly.pdbx_strand_id
1 'polypeptide(L)'
;CYRRVMLFSPTGSILASSKLAQAPLRRPLLVDANGDGAIDVVIVTEGAVWGYALSYSPGGGGAFRLLVTLLALCMVLLFFMTLEVDDPTSRKGHTRVVKSHRSTD
;
A
#
# COMPACT_ATOMS: atom_id res chain seq x y z
N CYS A 1 -2.03 -45.49 -3.35
CA CYS A 1 -0.63 -45.04 -3.51
C CYS A 1 -0.65 -43.52 -3.66
N TYR A 2 -0.10 -42.76 -2.72
CA TYR A 2 -0.15 -41.29 -2.76
C TYR A 2 0.85 -40.75 -3.80
N ARG A 3 0.47 -39.71 -4.56
CA ARG A 3 1.41 -38.94 -5.39
C ARG A 3 1.87 -37.70 -4.65
N ARG A 4 3.02 -37.15 -5.03
CA ARG A 4 3.51 -35.87 -4.52
C ARG A 4 3.51 -34.85 -5.62
N VAL A 5 3.11 -33.63 -5.27
CA VAL A 5 3.29 -32.44 -6.10
C VAL A 5 4.36 -31.60 -5.42
N MET A 6 5.27 -31.07 -6.22
CA MET A 6 6.41 -30.28 -5.76
C MET A 6 6.45 -29.00 -6.58
N LEU A 7 6.69 -27.89 -5.90
CA LEU A 7 6.98 -26.61 -6.51
C LEU A 7 8.49 -26.42 -6.52
N PHE A 8 9.05 -26.15 -7.68
CA PHE A 8 10.48 -25.92 -7.85
C PHE A 8 10.74 -24.45 -8.13
N SER A 9 11.84 -23.93 -7.59
CA SER A 9 12.39 -22.65 -8.01
C SER A 9 13.04 -22.78 -9.40
N PRO A 10 13.29 -21.66 -10.09
CA PRO A 10 14.05 -21.68 -11.33
C PRO A 10 15.46 -22.27 -11.19
N THR A 11 16.04 -22.27 -9.97
CA THR A 11 17.35 -22.87 -9.67
C THR A 11 17.27 -24.35 -9.31
N GLY A 12 16.07 -24.94 -9.33
CA GLY A 12 15.84 -26.37 -9.06
C GLY A 12 15.66 -26.73 -7.59
N SER A 13 15.64 -25.76 -6.68
CA SER A 13 15.34 -26.02 -5.27
C SER A 13 13.84 -26.27 -5.07
N ILE A 14 13.48 -27.15 -4.13
CA ILE A 14 12.07 -27.41 -3.79
C ILE A 14 11.60 -26.28 -2.86
N LEU A 15 10.61 -25.52 -3.31
CA LEU A 15 9.98 -24.44 -2.54
C LEU A 15 8.85 -24.96 -1.66
N ALA A 16 8.06 -25.91 -2.17
CA ALA A 16 6.94 -26.50 -1.44
C ALA A 16 6.66 -27.92 -1.94
N SER A 17 6.03 -28.75 -1.11
CA SER A 17 5.51 -30.05 -1.55
C SER A 17 4.23 -30.43 -0.80
N SER A 18 3.35 -31.16 -1.48
CA SER A 18 2.12 -31.68 -0.90
C SER A 18 1.84 -33.10 -1.40
N LYS A 19 1.14 -33.88 -0.57
CA LYS A 19 0.67 -35.22 -0.95
C LYS A 19 -0.71 -35.10 -1.56
N LEU A 20 -0.88 -35.69 -2.74
CA LEU A 20 -2.17 -35.90 -3.37
C LEU A 20 -2.60 -37.36 -3.20
N ALA A 21 -3.87 -37.54 -2.86
CA ALA A 21 -4.49 -38.87 -2.79
C ALA A 21 -4.59 -39.54 -4.17
N GLN A 22 -4.71 -38.74 -5.23
CA GLN A 22 -4.97 -39.18 -6.60
C GLN A 22 -4.06 -38.47 -7.61
N ALA A 23 -3.93 -39.04 -8.81
CA ALA A 23 -3.17 -38.39 -9.87
C ALA A 23 -3.93 -37.17 -10.45
N PRO A 24 -3.22 -36.10 -10.86
CA PRO A 24 -3.84 -35.02 -11.61
C PRO A 24 -4.42 -35.53 -12.93
N LEU A 25 -5.66 -35.15 -13.25
CA LEU A 25 -6.29 -35.46 -14.53
C LEU A 25 -5.71 -34.65 -15.69
N ARG A 26 -5.21 -33.46 -15.38
CA ARG A 26 -4.68 -32.49 -16.33
C ARG A 26 -3.52 -31.73 -15.72
N ARG A 27 -2.83 -30.94 -16.55
CA ARG A 27 -1.80 -30.00 -16.09
C ARG A 27 -2.41 -29.06 -15.03
N PRO A 28 -1.66 -28.71 -13.96
CA PRO A 28 -2.11 -27.73 -13.00
C PRO A 28 -2.47 -26.41 -13.67
N LEU A 29 -3.52 -25.76 -13.18
CA LEU A 29 -3.91 -24.43 -13.60
C LEU A 29 -3.20 -23.40 -12.70
N LEU A 30 -2.64 -22.39 -13.33
CA LEU A 30 -1.97 -21.27 -12.67
C LEU A 30 -2.89 -20.05 -12.80
N VAL A 31 -3.41 -19.57 -11.68
CA VAL A 31 -4.36 -18.45 -11.64
C VAL A 31 -4.27 -17.76 -10.30
N ASP A 32 -4.43 -16.45 -10.26
CA ASP A 32 -4.67 -15.71 -9.01
C ASP A 32 -6.12 -15.95 -8.59
N ALA A 33 -6.36 -16.94 -7.72
CA ALA A 33 -7.70 -17.39 -7.36
C ALA A 33 -8.29 -16.58 -6.19
N ASN A 34 -7.42 -16.01 -5.35
CA ASN A 34 -7.81 -15.25 -4.16
C ASN A 34 -7.69 -13.72 -4.34
N GLY A 35 -7.11 -13.25 -5.46
CA GLY A 35 -6.95 -11.84 -5.78
C GLY A 35 -5.81 -11.15 -5.03
N ASP A 36 -4.83 -11.88 -4.52
CA ASP A 36 -3.69 -11.31 -3.77
C ASP A 36 -2.52 -10.87 -4.68
N GLY A 37 -2.65 -11.09 -5.99
CA GLY A 37 -1.62 -10.76 -6.98
C GLY A 37 -0.49 -11.79 -7.08
N ALA A 38 -0.53 -12.86 -6.29
CA ALA A 38 0.32 -14.03 -6.45
C ALA A 38 -0.40 -15.10 -7.29
N ILE A 39 0.38 -15.93 -7.99
CA ILE A 39 -0.17 -17.03 -8.78
C ILE A 39 -0.40 -18.23 -7.87
N ASP A 40 -1.65 -18.65 -7.76
CA ASP A 40 -2.04 -19.88 -7.07
C ASP A 40 -1.98 -21.09 -8.00
N VAL A 41 -2.02 -22.28 -7.40
CA VAL A 41 -2.01 -23.56 -8.12
C VAL A 41 -3.31 -24.31 -7.86
N VAL A 42 -4.03 -24.62 -8.94
CA VAL A 42 -5.23 -25.45 -8.90
C VAL A 42 -4.98 -26.79 -9.58
N ILE A 43 -5.24 -27.89 -8.86
CA ILE A 43 -5.04 -29.26 -9.34
C ILE A 43 -6.37 -29.99 -9.33
N VAL A 44 -6.75 -30.52 -10.49
CA VAL A 44 -7.99 -31.30 -10.65
C VAL A 44 -7.66 -32.77 -10.64
N THR A 45 -8.26 -33.50 -9.72
CA THR A 45 -8.25 -34.98 -9.65
C THR A 45 -9.66 -35.50 -9.93
N GLU A 46 -9.80 -36.82 -10.04
CA GLU A 46 -11.09 -37.45 -10.37
C GLU A 46 -12.18 -37.18 -9.33
N GLY A 47 -11.82 -37.14 -8.05
CA GLY A 47 -12.78 -36.91 -6.95
C GLY A 47 -12.77 -35.52 -6.31
N ALA A 48 -11.87 -34.62 -6.71
CA ALA A 48 -11.69 -33.34 -6.01
C ALA A 48 -10.94 -32.30 -6.84
N VAL A 49 -11.14 -31.03 -6.46
CA VAL A 49 -10.32 -29.89 -6.89
C VAL A 49 -9.52 -29.39 -5.69
N TRP A 50 -8.20 -29.36 -5.84
CA TRP A 50 -7.26 -28.91 -4.83
C TRP A 50 -6.77 -27.51 -5.19
N GLY A 51 -6.98 -26.54 -4.30
CA GLY A 51 -6.43 -25.19 -4.43
C GLY A 51 -5.27 -25.00 -3.46
N TYR A 52 -4.14 -24.51 -3.96
CA TYR A 52 -2.96 -24.15 -3.16
C TYR A 52 -2.70 -22.66 -3.33
N ALA A 53 -2.96 -21.89 -2.27
CA ALA A 53 -2.66 -20.47 -2.26
C ALA A 53 -1.16 -20.24 -2.04
N LEU A 54 -0.49 -19.53 -2.95
CA LEU A 54 0.93 -19.22 -2.81
C LEU A 54 1.10 -17.85 -2.16
N SER A 55 1.42 -17.84 -0.87
CA SER A 55 1.74 -16.60 -0.18
C SER A 55 3.19 -16.20 -0.45
N TYR A 56 3.40 -15.16 -1.26
CA TYR A 56 4.67 -14.44 -1.28
C TYR A 56 4.67 -13.43 -0.14
N SER A 57 5.61 -13.58 0.81
CA SER A 57 5.90 -12.55 1.80
C SER A 57 7.05 -11.70 1.27
N PRO A 58 6.80 -10.58 0.57
CA PRO A 58 7.85 -9.61 0.30
C PRO A 58 8.38 -9.19 1.67
N GLY A 59 9.68 -9.43 1.90
CA GLY A 59 10.36 -9.10 3.15
C GLY A 59 9.88 -7.75 3.68
N GLY A 60 9.36 -7.78 4.91
CA GLY A 60 8.40 -6.82 5.45
C GLY A 60 8.57 -5.39 4.94
N GLY A 61 7.49 -4.85 4.37
CA GLY A 61 7.37 -3.46 3.92
C GLY A 61 7.46 -2.42 5.04
N GLY A 62 8.31 -2.63 6.05
CA GLY A 62 8.59 -1.68 7.11
C GLY A 62 9.06 -0.35 6.56
N ALA A 63 10.00 -0.34 5.61
CA ALA A 63 10.49 0.90 5.01
C ALA A 63 9.40 1.69 4.26
N PHE A 64 8.58 1.02 3.45
CA PHE A 64 7.49 1.67 2.72
C PHE A 64 6.39 2.17 3.67
N ARG A 65 6.01 1.36 4.67
CA ARG A 65 5.03 1.77 5.69
C ARG A 65 5.54 2.96 6.48
N LEU A 66 6.79 2.94 6.94
CA LEU A 66 7.43 4.04 7.65
C LEU A 66 7.45 5.32 6.79
N LEU A 67 7.83 5.19 5.52
CA LEU A 67 7.82 6.31 4.56
C LEU A 67 6.44 6.93 4.44
N VAL A 68 5.40 6.11 4.19
CA VAL A 68 4.01 6.59 4.03
C VAL A 68 3.53 7.27 5.31
N THR A 69 3.80 6.68 6.48
CA THR A 69 3.41 7.28 7.77
C THR A 69 4.14 8.59 8.05
N LEU A 70 5.43 8.67 7.73
CA LEU A 70 6.22 9.88 7.92
C LEU A 70 5.75 11.00 6.99
N LEU A 71 5.47 10.67 5.72
CA LEU A 71 4.99 11.63 4.74
C LEU A 71 3.60 12.18 5.13
N ALA A 72 2.69 11.31 5.58
CA ALA A 72 1.38 11.73 6.06
C ALA A 72 1.48 12.65 7.28
N LEU A 73 2.37 12.34 8.24
CA LEU A 73 2.61 13.17 9.41
C LEU A 73 3.18 14.55 9.02
N CYS A 74 4.14 14.60 8.09
CA CYS A 74 4.65 15.85 7.55
C CYS A 74 3.55 16.69 6.87
N MET A 75 2.68 16.09 6.06
CA MET A 75 1.58 16.81 5.42
C MET A 75 0.61 17.42 6.43
N VAL A 76 0.29 16.68 7.50
CA VAL A 76 -0.57 17.17 8.58
C VAL A 76 0.10 18.33 9.32
N LEU A 77 1.38 18.22 9.66
CA LEU A 77 2.14 19.31 10.29
C LEU A 77 2.20 20.55 9.42
N LEU A 78 2.51 20.39 8.12
CA LEU A 78 2.54 21.50 7.18
C LEU A 78 1.18 22.19 7.08
N PHE A 79 0.09 21.41 7.02
CA PHE A 79 -1.27 21.94 6.99
C PHE A 79 -1.56 22.80 8.22
N PHE A 80 -1.24 22.33 9.43
CA PHE A 80 -1.43 23.13 10.65
C PHE A 80 -0.55 24.38 10.69
N MET A 81 0.71 24.30 10.25
CA MET A 81 1.60 25.47 10.19
C MET A 81 1.11 26.52 9.20
N THR A 82 0.50 26.10 8.09
CA THR A 82 -0.09 27.03 7.13
C THR A 82 -1.37 27.72 7.64
N LEU A 83 -2.04 27.16 8.65
CA LEU A 83 -3.22 27.79 9.27
C LEU A 83 -2.87 28.86 10.31
N GLU A 84 -1.65 28.86 10.86
CA GLU A 84 -1.22 29.83 11.90
C GLU A 84 -0.70 31.16 11.28
N VAL A 85 -0.43 31.21 9.97
CA VAL A 85 0.12 32.40 9.28
C VAL A 85 -0.99 33.26 8.67
N ASP A 86 -1.90 33.74 9.52
CA ASP A 86 -2.74 34.92 9.23
C ASP A 86 -2.51 35.92 10.38
N ASP A 87 -1.44 36.70 10.31
CA ASP A 87 -1.18 37.81 11.24
C ASP A 87 -2.02 39.03 10.83
N PRO A 88 -3.04 39.45 11.63
CA PRO A 88 -3.90 40.59 11.29
C PRO A 88 -3.26 41.96 11.54
N THR A 89 -1.98 42.08 11.93
CA THR A 89 -1.39 43.38 12.32
C THR A 89 -1.05 44.33 11.16
N SER A 90 -1.20 43.92 9.89
CA SER A 90 -1.07 44.81 8.72
C SER A 90 -2.38 45.57 8.36
N ARG A 91 -3.16 45.99 9.36
CA ARG A 91 -4.32 46.90 9.20
C ARG A 91 -4.31 48.03 10.24
N LYS A 92 -3.15 48.64 10.49
CA LYS A 92 -3.09 50.05 10.92
C LYS A 92 -2.66 50.84 9.69
N GLY A 93 -3.57 51.12 8.78
CA GLY A 93 -4.52 52.20 9.05
C GLY A 93 -3.78 53.51 8.86
N HIS A 94 -3.50 53.81 7.59
CA HIS A 94 -3.09 55.10 7.05
C HIS A 94 -4.05 56.18 7.55
N THR A 95 -3.84 56.67 8.78
CA THR A 95 -4.60 57.79 9.34
C THR A 95 -3.88 59.04 8.85
N ARG A 96 -4.21 59.43 7.62
CA ARG A 96 -3.74 60.69 7.02
C ARG A 96 -4.32 61.83 7.86
N VAL A 97 -3.49 62.40 8.73
CA VAL A 97 -3.82 63.59 9.52
C VAL A 97 -4.08 64.75 8.56
N VAL A 98 -5.34 65.04 8.28
CA VAL A 98 -5.74 66.25 7.55
C VAL A 98 -5.74 67.41 8.55
N LYS A 99 -4.68 68.22 8.49
CA LYS A 99 -4.50 69.42 9.32
C LYS A 99 -5.35 70.55 8.72
N SER A 100 -6.46 70.89 9.37
CA SER A 100 -7.31 72.04 9.01
C SER A 100 -6.66 73.34 9.48
N HIS A 101 -6.26 74.19 8.53
CA HIS A 101 -5.78 75.55 8.79
C HIS A 101 -7.00 76.47 8.95
N ARG A 102 -7.26 76.98 10.16
CA ARG A 102 -8.23 78.05 10.42
C ARG A 102 -7.49 79.37 10.47
N SER A 103 -7.73 80.23 9.48
CA SER A 103 -7.33 81.64 9.45
C SER A 103 -8.19 82.40 10.46
N THR A 104 -7.56 83.19 11.33
CA THR A 104 -8.24 84.23 12.12
C THR A 104 -7.78 85.58 11.58
N ASP A 105 -8.78 86.39 11.26
CA ASP A 105 -8.65 87.82 10.94
C ASP A 105 -8.03 88.63 12.09
#